data_AF-A0A218P0B6-F1
#
_entry.id   AF-A0A218P0B6-F1
#
_cell.length_a   1.000
_cell.length_b   1.000
_cell.length_c   1.000
_cell.angle_alpha   90.00
_cell.angle_beta   90.00
_cell.angle_gamma   90.00
#
_symmetry.space_group_name_H-M   'P 1'
#
loop_
_entity.id
_entity.type
_entity.pdbx_description
1 polymer ?
#
loop_
_entity_poly.entity_id
_entity_poly.type
_entity_poly.pdbx_seq_one_letter_code
_entity_poly.pdbx_strand_id
1 'polypeptide(L)'
;MRKGQISLDFLFAVTLIAITMVNLVHIASIEQAHSEAFDTVAKLKAFSIDVRDTVVKAYAVGDGFTVRKRLPIELDSGDEVTIKLIAPSNITIDAYIGGESYHVVQRAQVPIYKNSKVTLTATNMEFNVTATYNEAEGRVDVVLSS
;
A
#
# COMPACT_ATOMS: atom_id res chain seq x y z
N MET A 1 49.72 -26.55 -32.05
CA MET A 1 48.45 -27.05 -31.46
C MET A 1 48.15 -26.45 -30.08
N ARG A 2 49.13 -26.22 -29.18
CA ARG A 2 48.88 -25.66 -27.82
C ARG A 2 48.27 -24.24 -27.74
N LYS A 3 48.55 -23.34 -28.69
CA LYS A 3 48.08 -21.93 -28.61
C LYS A 3 46.57 -21.74 -28.88
N GLY A 4 45.99 -22.54 -29.77
CA GLY A 4 44.55 -22.46 -30.10
C GLY A 4 43.64 -23.04 -29.01
N GLN A 5 44.15 -23.98 -28.23
CA GLN A 5 43.44 -24.55 -27.08
C GLN A 5 43.37 -23.55 -25.92
N ILE A 6 44.47 -22.84 -25.66
CA ILE A 6 44.53 -21.76 -24.65
C ILE A 6 43.57 -20.60 -25.01
N SER A 7 43.47 -20.21 -26.28
CA SER A 7 42.54 -19.15 -26.70
C SER A 7 41.07 -19.55 -26.59
N LEU A 8 40.76 -20.83 -26.84
CA LEU A 8 39.41 -21.37 -26.73
C LEU A 8 38.99 -21.50 -25.27
N ASP A 9 39.87 -22.00 -24.40
CA ASP A 9 39.63 -22.07 -22.95
C ASP A 9 39.45 -20.68 -22.34
N PHE A 10 40.23 -19.70 -22.80
CA PHE A 10 40.07 -18.31 -22.39
C PHE A 10 38.73 -17.72 -22.83
N LEU A 11 38.30 -18.00 -24.07
CA LEU A 11 36.99 -17.58 -24.57
C LEU A 11 35.85 -18.19 -23.75
N PHE A 12 35.94 -19.48 -23.43
CA PHE A 12 34.97 -20.16 -22.56
C PHE A 12 34.95 -19.58 -21.15
N ALA A 13 36.11 -19.30 -20.56
CA ALA A 13 36.21 -18.69 -19.23
C ALA A 13 35.56 -17.29 -19.19
N VAL A 14 35.85 -16.43 -20.17
CA VAL A 14 35.26 -15.08 -20.26
C VAL A 14 33.74 -15.16 -20.47
N THR A 15 33.28 -16.08 -21.31
CA THR A 15 31.84 -16.29 -21.55
C THR A 15 31.15 -16.76 -20.29
N LEU A 16 31.74 -17.70 -19.56
CA LEU A 16 31.20 -18.20 -18.29
C LEU A 16 31.10 -17.08 -17.25
N ILE A 17 32.16 -16.27 -17.10
CA ILE A 17 32.18 -15.08 -16.23
C ILE A 17 31.07 -14.10 -16.61
N ALA A 18 30.92 -13.80 -17.91
CA ALA A 18 29.91 -12.87 -18.40
C ALA A 18 28.49 -13.38 -18.08
N ILE A 19 28.20 -14.66 -18.33
CA ILE A 19 26.91 -15.28 -18.00
C ILE A 19 26.66 -15.22 -16.49
N THR A 20 27.67 -15.53 -15.68
CA THR A 20 27.55 -15.44 -14.22
C THR A 20 27.25 -14.01 -13.76
N MET A 21 27.93 -13.00 -14.32
CA MET A 21 27.64 -11.60 -13.97
C MET A 21 26.23 -11.17 -14.37
N VAL A 22 25.77 -11.55 -15.56
CA VAL A 22 24.39 -11.25 -15.99
C VAL A 22 23.38 -11.87 -15.02
N ASN A 23 23.59 -13.12 -14.61
CA ASN A 23 22.71 -13.78 -13.65
C ASN A 23 22.71 -13.09 -12.27
N LEU A 24 23.88 -12.66 -11.79
CA LEU A 24 23.98 -11.93 -10.52
C LEU A 24 23.24 -10.58 -10.57
N VAL A 25 23.41 -9.83 -11.67
CA VAL A 25 22.68 -8.56 -11.87
C VAL A 25 21.18 -8.81 -11.93
N HIS A 26 20.75 -9.88 -12.60
CA HIS A 26 19.35 -10.24 -12.68
C HIS A 26 18.75 -10.57 -11.31
N ILE A 27 19.45 -11.37 -10.50
CA ILE A 27 19.04 -11.69 -9.13
C ILE A 27 18.98 -10.40 -8.29
N ALA A 28 20.00 -9.55 -8.36
CA ALA A 28 20.02 -8.29 -7.62
C ALA A 28 18.82 -7.38 -7.99
N SER A 29 18.47 -7.33 -9.28
CA SER A 29 17.30 -6.57 -9.74
C SER A 29 15.98 -7.14 -9.21
N ILE A 30 15.84 -8.46 -9.14
CA ILE A 30 14.64 -9.11 -8.59
C ILE A 30 14.53 -8.85 -7.09
N GLU A 31 15.63 -9.00 -6.35
CA GLU A 31 15.65 -8.74 -4.91
C GLU A 31 15.34 -7.27 -4.59
N GLN A 32 15.83 -6.34 -5.42
CA GLN A 32 15.49 -4.93 -5.27
C GLN A 32 13.98 -4.70 -5.46
N ALA A 33 13.38 -5.22 -6.53
CA ALA A 33 11.94 -5.09 -6.78
C ALA A 33 11.10 -5.69 -5.65
N HIS A 34 11.50 -6.86 -5.13
CA HIS A 34 10.85 -7.47 -3.97
C HIS A 34 10.97 -6.62 -2.70
N SER A 35 12.12 -5.99 -2.48
CA SER A 35 12.34 -5.11 -1.34
C SER A 35 11.44 -3.87 -1.40
N GLU A 36 11.30 -3.27 -2.58
CA GLU A 36 10.42 -2.11 -2.83
C GLU A 36 8.93 -2.47 -2.65
N ALA A 37 8.49 -3.62 -3.19
CA ALA A 37 7.14 -4.11 -3.01
C ALA A 37 6.85 -4.42 -1.52
N PHE A 38 7.81 -5.02 -0.82
CA PHE A 38 7.68 -5.32 0.62
C PHE A 38 7.55 -4.04 1.46
N ASP A 39 8.38 -3.02 1.19
CA ASP A 39 8.29 -1.71 1.85
C ASP A 39 6.93 -1.06 1.63
N THR A 40 6.42 -1.10 0.40
CA THR A 40 5.10 -0.57 0.03
C THR A 40 3.98 -1.27 0.81
N VAL A 41 3.98 -2.61 0.82
CA VAL A 41 3.01 -3.41 1.58
C VAL A 41 3.10 -3.13 3.08
N ALA A 42 4.31 -3.00 3.64
CA ALA A 42 4.51 -2.71 5.05
C ALA A 42 3.93 -1.34 5.41
N LYS A 43 4.18 -0.31 4.60
CA LYS A 43 3.61 1.04 4.77
C LYS A 43 2.09 1.04 4.66
N LEU A 44 1.52 0.37 3.65
CA LEU A 44 0.06 0.24 3.51
C LEU A 44 -0.56 -0.50 4.70
N LYS A 45 0.10 -1.53 5.21
CA LYS A 45 -0.36 -2.26 6.40
C LYS A 45 -0.31 -1.41 7.65
N ALA A 46 0.80 -0.71 7.91
CA ALA A 46 0.91 0.22 9.04
C ALA A 46 -0.16 1.32 8.96
N PHE A 47 -0.36 1.88 7.77
CA PHE A 47 -1.37 2.89 7.50
C PHE A 47 -2.79 2.34 7.73
N SER A 48 -3.11 1.12 7.28
CA SER A 48 -4.42 0.52 7.56
C SER A 48 -4.70 0.33 9.05
N ILE A 49 -3.67 0.04 9.87
CA ILE A 49 -3.78 -0.02 11.33
C ILE A 49 -4.10 1.38 11.89
N ASP A 50 -3.41 2.42 11.42
CA ASP A 50 -3.63 3.80 11.84
C ASP A 50 -5.04 4.30 11.48
N VAL A 51 -5.54 4.00 10.28
CA VAL A 51 -6.92 4.30 9.87
C VAL A 51 -7.91 3.58 10.79
N ARG A 52 -7.70 2.29 11.05
CA ARG A 52 -8.55 1.51 11.96
C ARG A 52 -8.59 2.13 13.36
N ASP A 53 -7.44 2.47 13.92
CA ASP A 53 -7.34 3.11 15.23
C ASP A 53 -8.08 4.44 15.27
N THR A 54 -7.95 5.23 14.21
CA THR A 54 -8.63 6.51 14.07
C THR A 54 -10.15 6.35 13.98
N VAL A 55 -10.64 5.34 13.26
CA VAL A 55 -12.07 5.01 13.21
C VAL A 55 -12.57 4.63 14.61
N VAL A 56 -11.84 3.79 15.34
CA VAL A 56 -12.21 3.41 16.73
C VAL A 56 -12.22 4.64 17.63
N LYS A 57 -11.23 5.52 17.52
CA LYS A 57 -11.17 6.77 18.29
C LYS A 57 -12.30 7.72 17.94
N ALA A 58 -12.65 7.86 16.67
CA ALA A 58 -13.78 8.67 16.23
C ALA A 58 -15.10 8.17 16.81
N TYR A 59 -15.29 6.85 16.85
CA TYR A 59 -16.41 6.21 17.54
C TYR A 59 -16.44 6.50 19.05
N ALA A 60 -15.28 6.42 19.71
CA ALA A 60 -15.18 6.62 21.16
C ALA A 60 -15.40 8.08 21.60
N VAL A 61 -14.97 9.04 20.78
CA VAL A 61 -15.16 10.47 21.06
C VAL A 61 -16.59 10.91 20.73
N GLY A 62 -17.15 10.43 19.63
CA GLY A 62 -18.51 10.74 19.20
C GLY A 62 -18.60 11.94 18.25
N ASP A 63 -19.77 12.55 18.22
CA ASP A 63 -20.18 13.52 17.20
C ASP A 63 -19.24 14.74 17.08
N GLY A 64 -19.05 15.21 15.85
CA GLY A 64 -18.22 16.38 15.55
C GLY A 64 -16.70 16.13 15.61
N PHE A 65 -16.27 14.90 15.91
CA PHE A 65 -14.86 14.54 15.86
C PHE A 65 -14.40 14.31 14.41
N THR A 66 -13.42 15.11 13.98
CA THR A 66 -12.78 14.96 12.67
C THR A 66 -11.26 14.88 12.83
N VAL A 67 -10.65 13.89 12.18
CA VAL A 67 -9.20 13.76 12.09
C VAL A 67 -8.77 13.72 10.64
N ARG A 68 -7.87 14.61 10.26
CA ARG A 68 -7.19 14.60 8.96
C ARG A 68 -6.07 13.58 8.98
N LYS A 69 -6.02 12.76 7.94
CA LYS A 69 -5.00 11.74 7.70
C LYS A 69 -4.36 11.96 6.35
N ARG A 70 -3.10 11.54 6.24
CA ARG A 70 -2.30 11.61 5.03
C ARG A 70 -1.72 10.24 4.72
N LEU A 71 -1.69 9.90 3.44
CA LEU A 71 -1.01 8.69 2.97
C LEU A 71 0.51 8.79 3.22
N PRO A 72 1.16 7.80 3.86
CA PRO A 72 2.59 7.83 4.15
C PRO A 72 3.47 7.33 3.00
N ILE A 73 2.93 7.29 1.78
CA ILE A 73 3.60 6.83 0.56
C ILE A 73 3.40 7.93 -0.47
N GLU A 74 4.48 8.35 -1.14
CA GLU A 74 4.40 9.27 -2.27
C GLU A 74 3.82 8.54 -3.48
N LEU A 75 2.92 9.20 -4.21
CA LEU A 75 2.24 8.64 -5.36
C LEU A 75 2.71 9.34 -6.62
N ASP A 76 3.05 8.57 -7.64
CA ASP A 76 3.37 9.09 -8.95
C ASP A 76 2.10 9.32 -9.79
N SER A 77 2.26 9.93 -10.96
CA SER A 77 1.16 10.14 -11.90
C SER A 77 0.63 8.79 -12.42
N GLY A 78 -0.60 8.46 -12.06
CA GLY A 78 -1.27 7.20 -12.42
C GLY A 78 -1.45 6.26 -11.24
N ASP A 79 -0.78 6.53 -10.11
CA ASP A 79 -0.99 5.78 -8.88
C ASP A 79 -2.26 6.26 -8.15
N GLU A 80 -2.97 5.32 -7.54
CA GLU A 80 -4.16 5.59 -6.75
C GLU A 80 -4.23 4.72 -5.50
N VAL A 81 -4.75 5.28 -4.41
CA VAL A 81 -5.04 4.52 -3.19
C VAL A 81 -6.47 4.80 -2.77
N THR A 82 -7.32 3.79 -2.85
CA THR A 82 -8.71 3.84 -2.43
C THR A 82 -8.89 3.19 -1.06
N ILE A 83 -9.33 3.99 -0.10
CA ILE A 83 -9.68 3.55 1.26
C ILE A 83 -11.20 3.42 1.33
N LYS A 84 -11.69 2.30 1.85
CA LYS A 84 -13.12 1.98 1.96
C LYS A 84 -13.45 1.55 3.38
N LEU A 85 -14.45 2.18 3.98
CA LEU A 85 -15.16 1.63 5.13
C LEU A 85 -16.36 0.86 4.59
N ILE A 86 -16.45 -0.42 4.93
CA ILE A 86 -17.46 -1.35 4.43
C ILE A 86 -18.19 -1.94 5.64
N ALA A 87 -19.49 -1.69 5.73
CA ALA A 87 -20.35 -2.30 6.72
C ALA A 87 -20.34 -3.83 6.56
N PRO A 88 -20.33 -4.61 7.65
CA PRO A 88 -20.54 -4.17 9.02
C PRO A 88 -19.27 -3.79 9.80
N SER A 89 -18.05 -4.11 9.33
CA SER A 89 -16.84 -3.92 10.14
C SER A 89 -15.53 -3.99 9.35
N ASN A 90 -15.55 -3.87 8.02
CA ASN A 90 -14.36 -4.03 7.20
C ASN A 90 -13.79 -2.69 6.77
N ILE A 91 -12.48 -2.58 6.82
CA ILE A 91 -11.70 -1.48 6.27
C ILE A 91 -10.83 -2.07 5.17
N THR A 92 -10.98 -1.58 3.96
CA THR A 92 -10.22 -2.05 2.80
C THR A 92 -9.39 -0.91 2.26
N ILE A 93 -8.12 -1.19 1.97
CA ILE A 93 -7.24 -0.29 1.25
C ILE A 93 -6.82 -1.00 -0.02
N ASP A 94 -7.31 -0.49 -1.14
CA ASP A 94 -6.94 -0.90 -2.49
C ASP A 94 -5.93 0.12 -3.02
N ALA A 95 -4.74 -0.30 -3.40
CA ALA A 95 -3.73 0.58 -3.96
C ALA A 95 -3.27 0.06 -5.32
N TYR A 96 -3.08 0.97 -6.27
CA TYR A 96 -2.38 0.75 -7.52
C TYR A 96 -1.17 1.68 -7.52
N ILE A 97 0.04 1.13 -7.37
CA ILE A 97 1.27 1.90 -7.21
C ILE A 97 2.34 1.25 -8.08
N GLY A 98 2.97 2.03 -8.97
CA GLY A 98 4.10 1.55 -9.79
C GLY A 98 3.74 0.41 -10.75
N GLY A 99 2.46 0.30 -11.13
CA GLY A 99 1.96 -0.78 -12.00
C GLY A 99 1.51 -2.04 -11.27
N GLU A 100 1.66 -2.10 -9.95
CA GLU A 100 1.21 -3.23 -9.12
C GLU A 100 -0.04 -2.89 -8.31
N SER A 101 -0.87 -3.91 -8.07
CA SER A 101 -2.07 -3.79 -7.24
C SER A 101 -1.85 -4.42 -5.86
N TYR A 102 -2.11 -3.65 -4.81
CA TYR A 102 -2.05 -4.08 -3.42
C TYR A 102 -3.44 -4.05 -2.80
N HIS A 103 -3.73 -5.06 -1.99
CA HIS A 103 -5.01 -5.19 -1.31
C HIS A 103 -4.78 -5.48 0.17
N VAL A 104 -5.18 -4.55 1.03
CA VAL A 104 -5.10 -4.71 2.49
C VAL A 104 -6.50 -4.67 3.07
N VAL A 105 -6.88 -5.76 3.74
CA VAL A 105 -8.15 -5.86 4.46
C VAL A 105 -7.89 -5.90 5.96
N GLN A 106 -8.60 -5.04 6.69
CA GLN A 106 -8.63 -5.05 8.13
C GLN A 106 -10.06 -5.12 8.64
N ARG A 107 -10.21 -5.75 9.81
CA ARG A 107 -11.45 -5.71 10.56
C ARG A 107 -11.37 -4.61 11.61
N ALA A 108 -12.35 -3.71 11.61
CA ALA A 108 -12.58 -2.74 12.66
C ALA A 108 -13.10 -3.43 13.94
N GLN A 109 -12.71 -2.92 15.10
CA GLN A 109 -13.21 -3.39 16.40
C GLN A 109 -14.59 -2.80 16.73
N VAL A 110 -14.97 -1.76 16.00
CA VAL A 110 -16.25 -1.05 16.09
C VAL A 110 -17.09 -1.35 14.85
N PRO A 111 -18.42 -1.40 14.97
CA PRO A 111 -19.30 -1.57 13.82
C PRO A 111 -19.21 -0.35 12.89
N ILE A 112 -19.14 -0.61 11.59
CA ILE A 112 -19.27 0.38 10.53
C ILE A 112 -20.71 0.26 10.01
N TYR A 113 -21.49 1.32 10.16
CA TYR A 113 -22.89 1.34 9.74
C TYR A 113 -23.10 1.91 8.33
N LYS A 114 -22.15 2.73 7.86
CA LYS A 114 -22.24 3.41 6.56
C LYS A 114 -21.02 3.12 5.71
N ASN A 115 -21.27 2.65 4.49
CA ASN A 115 -20.22 2.50 3.50
C ASN A 115 -19.71 3.89 3.09
N SER A 116 -18.39 4.08 3.13
CA SER A 116 -17.76 5.29 2.63
C SER A 116 -16.44 4.95 1.96
N LYS A 117 -16.01 5.79 1.03
CA LYS A 117 -14.75 5.61 0.33
C LYS A 117 -14.11 6.95 0.00
N VAL A 118 -12.79 6.96 -0.03
CA VAL A 118 -11.99 8.07 -0.54
C VAL A 118 -10.89 7.50 -1.43
N THR A 119 -10.62 8.17 -2.54
CA THR A 119 -9.54 7.82 -3.47
C THR A 119 -8.50 8.92 -3.40
N LEU A 120 -7.29 8.53 -3.05
CA LEU A 120 -6.11 9.38 -2.94
C LEU A 120 -5.28 9.24 -4.21
N THR A 121 -4.73 10.36 -4.66
CA THR A 121 -3.88 10.46 -5.86
C THR A 121 -2.66 11.32 -5.56
N ALA A 122 -1.71 11.41 -6.48
CA ALA A 122 -0.54 12.30 -6.37
C ALA A 122 -0.90 13.76 -6.01
N THR A 123 -2.06 14.24 -6.46
CA THR A 123 -2.53 15.61 -6.18
C THR A 123 -3.37 15.75 -4.91
N ASN A 124 -3.86 14.63 -4.36
CA ASN A 124 -4.74 14.62 -3.21
C ASN A 124 -4.44 13.41 -2.33
N MET A 125 -3.52 13.59 -1.37
CA MET A 125 -3.00 12.53 -0.51
C MET A 125 -3.66 12.50 0.87
N GLU A 126 -4.67 13.33 1.10
CA GLU A 126 -5.24 13.57 2.41
C GLU A 126 -6.74 13.36 2.42
N PHE A 127 -7.26 12.99 3.58
CA PHE A 127 -8.67 12.73 3.79
C PHE A 127 -9.01 12.92 5.25
N ASN A 128 -10.29 13.08 5.52
CA ASN A 128 -10.86 13.24 6.84
C ASN A 128 -11.59 11.96 7.25
N VAL A 129 -11.40 11.56 8.51
CA VAL A 129 -12.23 10.58 9.20
C VAL A 129 -13.13 11.37 10.14
N THR A 130 -14.44 11.35 9.87
CA THR A 130 -15.41 12.14 10.63
C THR A 130 -16.44 11.24 11.29
N ALA A 131 -16.70 11.46 12.58
CA ALA A 131 -17.84 10.90 13.29
C ALA A 131 -19.02 11.87 13.21
N THR A 132 -20.18 11.35 12.85
CA THR A 132 -21.42 12.11 12.74
C THR A 132 -22.54 11.35 13.44
N TYR A 133 -23.26 12.02 14.33
CA TYR A 133 -24.44 11.44 14.95
C TYR A 133 -25.61 11.41 13.97
N ASN A 134 -26.20 10.23 13.81
CA ASN A 134 -27.37 10.00 13.00
C ASN A 134 -28.60 9.97 13.92
N GLU A 135 -29.33 11.09 13.96
CA GLU A 135 -30.51 11.26 14.81
C GLU A 135 -31.64 10.27 14.48
N ALA A 136 -31.76 9.86 13.21
CA ALA A 136 -32.82 8.94 12.78
C ALA A 136 -32.62 7.52 13.31
N GLU A 137 -31.36 7.10 13.48
CA GLU A 137 -30.99 5.74 13.91
C GLU A 137 -30.39 5.70 15.33
N GLY A 138 -30.24 6.85 15.97
CA GLY A 138 -29.76 7.00 17.35
C GLY A 138 -28.31 6.53 17.56
N ARG A 139 -27.46 6.61 16.54
CA ARG A 139 -26.09 6.06 16.55
C ARG A 139 -25.06 6.97 15.89
N VAL A 140 -23.78 6.72 16.15
CA VAL A 140 -22.66 7.41 15.49
C VAL A 140 -22.27 6.66 14.21
N ASP A 141 -22.21 7.39 13.09
CA ASP A 141 -21.66 6.92 11.84
C ASP A 141 -20.26 7.51 11.64
N VAL A 142 -19.29 6.67 11.25
CA VAL A 142 -17.97 7.16 10.82
C VAL A 142 -17.88 7.12 9.31
N VAL A 143 -17.50 8.24 8.71
CA VAL A 143 -17.40 8.43 7.27
C VAL A 143 -16.04 8.98 6.86
N LEU A 144 -15.59 8.55 5.68
CA LEU A 144 -14.44 9.12 5.00
C LEU A 144 -14.87 10.23 4.05
N SER A 145 -14.14 11.34 4.04
CA SER A 145 -14.31 12.42 3.07
C SER A 145 -12.95 12.94 2.59
N SER A 146 -12.89 13.38 1.33
CA SER A 146 -11.76 14.13 0.79
C SER A 146 -11.78 15.59 1.25
#